data_AF-A0AA37GG61-F1
#
_entry.id   AF-A0AA37GG61-F1
#
_cell.length_a   1.000
_cell.length_b   1.000
_cell.length_c   1.000
_cell.angle_alpha   90.00
_cell.angle_beta   90.00
_cell.angle_gamma   90.00
#
_symmetry.space_group_name_H-M   'P 1'
#
loop_
_entity.id
_entity.type
_entity.pdbx_description
1 polymer ?
#
loop_
_entity_poly.entity_id
_entity_poly.type
_entity_poly.pdbx_seq_one_letter_code
_entity_poly.pdbx_strand_id
1 'polypeptide(L)'
;MLLYSLFERALLSLVLQLPAVANAQSKRDWELAAAPSPSLFLRRAFARVAVLSDYVYIDGGEVSQLDADGNAIKSYASNGVNSTLSIDISKSWSASEVAIKEISKESQARSGQALWKNEATNTLWIWGGHSPNGAPRENPASWKFEADGKGGGKWSKETPANPTFFADLKRSEEGAFVSTPDAGFWFGGGASGWTNPNPIPQAVPGIVTYNMTTKSWANETTNAFSENGTVNGGSAIYIPTFGPNGLITLMGGSTSALEPNQKTPTGWLDFNNLTFFDPITRDWYWQQTTGNAPTARRGFCSVGVNGTNGTYEV
;
A
#
# COMPACT_ATOMS: atom_id res chain seq x y z
N MET A 1 -44.41 21.57 78.51
CA MET A 1 -44.94 22.74 77.77
C MET A 1 -44.14 22.85 76.47
N LEU A 2 -44.77 22.48 75.35
CA LEU A 2 -44.40 22.60 73.91
C LEU A 2 -42.99 22.16 73.44
N LEU A 3 -42.78 21.10 72.64
CA LEU A 3 -43.13 20.79 71.22
C LEU A 3 -42.23 21.43 70.14
N TYR A 4 -41.75 20.56 69.21
CA TYR A 4 -41.10 20.79 67.90
C TYR A 4 -39.60 21.18 67.90
N SER A 5 -38.73 20.76 66.97
CA SER A 5 -38.75 19.75 65.90
C SER A 5 -37.30 19.54 65.42
N LEU A 6 -37.00 18.34 64.93
CA LEU A 6 -35.78 17.98 64.21
C LEU A 6 -35.64 18.74 62.88
N PHE A 7 -34.39 18.74 62.36
CA PHE A 7 -33.88 19.09 61.02
C PHE A 7 -33.16 20.44 60.88
N GLU A 8 -31.87 20.34 60.48
CA GLU A 8 -31.06 21.17 59.56
C GLU A 8 -29.57 21.10 59.99
N ARG A 9 -28.52 20.92 59.19
CA ARG A 9 -28.26 20.58 57.78
C ARG A 9 -26.78 20.14 57.76
N ALA A 10 -26.49 18.89 57.42
CA ALA A 10 -25.14 18.48 57.02
C ALA A 10 -25.07 18.56 55.49
N LEU A 11 -24.24 19.46 54.97
CA LEU A 11 -23.97 19.61 53.55
C LEU A 11 -23.17 18.39 53.07
N LEU A 12 -23.83 17.45 52.39
CA LEU A 12 -23.17 16.34 51.70
C LEU A 12 -22.94 16.75 50.24
N SER A 13 -21.69 17.04 49.89
CA SER A 13 -21.26 17.29 48.52
C SER A 13 -21.17 15.96 47.76
N LEU A 14 -22.28 15.47 47.23
CA LEU A 14 -22.28 14.32 46.32
C LEU A 14 -22.02 14.82 44.89
N VAL A 15 -20.76 14.84 44.48
CA VAL A 15 -20.38 15.03 43.08
C VAL A 15 -20.73 13.74 42.33
N LEU A 16 -21.87 13.75 41.65
CA LEU A 16 -22.20 12.74 40.63
C LEU A 16 -21.19 12.89 39.49
N GLN A 17 -20.18 12.02 39.46
CA GLN A 17 -19.42 11.74 38.24
C GLN A 17 -20.35 11.00 37.27
N LEU A 18 -21.08 11.77 36.46
CA LEU A 18 -21.63 11.25 35.21
C LEU A 18 -20.44 10.90 34.31
N PRO A 19 -20.33 9.65 33.81
CA PRO A 19 -19.36 9.38 32.77
C PRO A 19 -19.74 10.25 31.58
N ALA A 20 -18.77 11.04 31.08
CA ALA A 20 -18.92 11.73 29.82
C ALA A 20 -19.20 10.66 28.76
N VAL A 21 -20.47 10.54 28.37
CA VAL A 21 -20.86 9.82 27.17
C VAL A 21 -20.23 10.63 26.05
N ALA A 22 -19.06 10.17 25.58
CA ALA A 22 -18.51 10.63 24.33
C ALA A 22 -19.63 10.45 23.30
N ASN A 23 -20.13 11.54 22.75
CA ASN A 23 -21.02 11.52 21.60
C ASN A 23 -20.26 10.84 20.47
N ALA A 24 -20.37 9.52 20.37
CA ALA A 24 -20.17 8.81 19.12
C ALA A 24 -21.34 9.23 18.23
N GLN A 25 -21.21 10.40 17.62
CA GLN A 25 -22.11 10.85 16.58
C GLN A 25 -22.07 9.75 15.51
N SER A 26 -23.16 8.99 15.37
CA SER A 26 -23.20 7.90 14.41
C SER A 26 -22.96 8.52 13.04
N LYS A 27 -21.82 8.18 12.46
CA LYS A 27 -21.45 8.63 11.11
C LYS A 27 -22.60 8.26 10.20
N ARG A 28 -23.21 9.23 9.51
CA ARG A 28 -24.32 8.91 8.60
C ARG A 28 -23.78 8.06 7.46
N ASP A 29 -24.55 7.10 6.96
CA ASP A 29 -24.09 6.14 5.93
C ASP A 29 -23.55 6.82 4.66
N TRP A 30 -24.00 8.04 4.37
CA TRP A 30 -23.60 8.84 3.22
C TRP A 30 -22.36 9.72 3.45
N GLU A 31 -21.81 9.77 4.66
CA GLU A 31 -20.54 10.45 4.91
C GLU A 31 -19.37 9.63 4.35
N LEU A 32 -18.25 10.32 4.03
CA LEU A 32 -17.07 9.69 3.47
C LEU A 32 -16.58 8.53 4.34
N ALA A 33 -16.60 7.31 3.83
CA ALA A 33 -16.21 6.10 4.54
C ALA A 33 -15.07 5.38 3.83
N ALA A 34 -14.22 4.67 4.58
CA ALA A 34 -13.23 3.81 3.96
C ALA A 34 -13.90 2.64 3.23
N ALA A 35 -15.00 2.11 3.76
CA ALA A 35 -15.84 1.09 3.14
C ALA A 35 -17.29 1.59 3.06
N PRO A 36 -17.64 2.43 2.07
CA PRO A 36 -19.02 2.87 1.89
C PRO A 36 -19.93 1.69 1.57
N SER A 37 -21.23 1.82 1.86
CA SER A 37 -22.20 0.78 1.54
C SER A 37 -22.26 0.53 0.02
N PRO A 38 -22.65 -0.67 -0.44
CA PRO A 38 -22.69 -1.00 -1.86
C PRO A 38 -23.51 -0.02 -2.73
N SER A 39 -24.59 0.56 -2.17
CA SER A 39 -25.43 1.54 -2.88
C SER A 39 -24.77 2.92 -3.04
N LEU A 40 -23.73 3.21 -2.27
CA LEU A 40 -23.01 4.49 -2.29
C LEU A 40 -21.64 4.37 -2.94
N PHE A 41 -21.06 3.18 -3.02
CA PHE A 41 -19.75 2.97 -3.61
C PHE A 41 -19.74 3.22 -5.13
N LEU A 42 -18.79 4.01 -5.62
CA LEU A 42 -18.58 4.19 -7.06
C LEU A 42 -17.32 3.48 -7.55
N ARG A 43 -16.18 3.74 -6.90
CA ARG A 43 -14.89 3.13 -7.26
C ARG A 43 -13.86 3.29 -6.15
N ARG A 44 -12.86 2.41 -6.19
CA ARG A 44 -11.59 2.54 -5.47
C ARG A 44 -10.46 2.50 -6.50
N ALA A 45 -9.53 3.44 -6.39
CA ALA A 45 -8.34 3.49 -7.23
C ALA A 45 -7.07 3.49 -6.39
N PHE A 46 -5.95 3.05 -6.96
CA PHE A 46 -4.60 3.10 -6.38
C PHE A 46 -4.42 2.36 -5.04
N ALA A 47 -5.38 1.55 -4.61
CA ALA A 47 -5.21 0.69 -3.45
C ALA A 47 -4.31 -0.51 -3.78
N ARG A 48 -3.67 -1.07 -2.77
CA ARG A 48 -2.95 -2.35 -2.89
C ARG A 48 -3.66 -3.44 -2.12
N VAL A 49 -3.43 -4.66 -2.57
CA VAL A 49 -4.07 -5.85 -2.05
C VAL A 49 -2.98 -6.87 -1.70
N ALA A 50 -3.10 -7.47 -0.52
CA ALA A 50 -2.28 -8.60 -0.10
C ALA A 50 -3.17 -9.64 0.60
N VAL A 51 -2.84 -10.91 0.41
CA VAL A 51 -3.50 -12.02 1.12
C VAL A 51 -2.57 -12.49 2.22
N LEU A 52 -3.10 -12.61 3.44
CA LEU A 52 -2.44 -13.23 4.59
C LEU A 52 -3.42 -14.23 5.20
N SER A 53 -3.06 -15.51 5.20
CA SER A 53 -3.96 -16.60 5.62
C SER A 53 -5.31 -16.49 4.90
N ASP A 54 -6.43 -16.55 5.64
CA ASP A 54 -7.80 -16.53 5.10
C ASP A 54 -8.37 -15.12 4.86
N TYR A 55 -7.52 -14.09 4.86
CA TYR A 55 -7.97 -12.70 4.72
C TYR A 55 -7.25 -11.99 3.59
N VAL A 56 -8.02 -11.26 2.79
CA VAL A 56 -7.49 -10.25 1.88
C VAL A 56 -7.49 -8.90 2.59
N TYR A 57 -6.34 -8.24 2.58
CA TYR A 57 -6.14 -6.90 3.12
C TYR A 57 -6.00 -5.91 1.97
N ILE A 58 -6.77 -4.81 2.04
CA ILE A 58 -6.80 -3.74 1.03
C ILE A 58 -6.32 -2.46 1.73
N ASP A 59 -5.19 -1.92 1.30
CA ASP A 59 -4.57 -0.76 1.95
C ASP A 59 -4.41 0.44 1.01
N GLY A 60 -4.75 1.62 1.55
CA GLY A 60 -4.60 2.91 0.89
C GLY A 60 -5.50 3.10 -0.33
N GLY A 61 -5.04 3.96 -1.23
CA GLY A 61 -5.76 4.41 -2.40
C GLY A 61 -6.81 5.46 -2.08
N GLU A 62 -7.72 5.65 -3.02
CA GLU A 62 -8.77 6.66 -2.95
C GLU A 62 -10.13 6.07 -3.27
N VAL A 63 -11.16 6.59 -2.61
CA VAL A 63 -12.55 6.15 -2.78
C VAL A 63 -13.40 7.29 -3.34
N SER A 64 -14.24 6.96 -4.31
CA SER A 64 -15.34 7.81 -4.78
C SER A 64 -16.66 7.17 -4.31
N GLN A 65 -17.56 7.98 -3.75
CA GLN A 65 -18.88 7.53 -3.29
C GLN A 65 -19.96 8.61 -3.52
N LEU A 66 -21.21 8.19 -3.38
CA LEU A 66 -22.40 9.05 -3.43
C LEU A 66 -22.72 9.66 -2.05
N ASP A 67 -23.30 10.86 -2.05
CA ASP A 67 -23.90 11.52 -0.90
C ASP A 67 -25.40 11.16 -0.73
N ALA A 68 -26.07 11.80 0.24
CA ALA A 68 -27.47 11.55 0.54
C ALA A 68 -28.43 11.85 -0.63
N ASP A 69 -28.03 12.75 -1.54
CA ASP A 69 -28.84 13.18 -2.68
C ASP A 69 -28.50 12.36 -3.95
N GLY A 70 -27.65 11.33 -3.83
CA GLY A 70 -27.20 10.52 -4.95
C GLY A 70 -26.19 11.22 -5.85
N ASN A 71 -25.55 12.29 -5.38
CA ASN A 71 -24.48 12.97 -6.11
C ASN A 71 -23.11 12.45 -5.65
N ALA A 72 -22.13 12.40 -6.55
CA ALA A 72 -20.75 12.09 -6.14
C ALA A 72 -20.24 13.15 -5.16
N ILE A 73 -19.63 12.73 -4.04
CA ILE A 73 -19.03 13.65 -3.05
C ILE A 73 -17.92 14.47 -3.74
N LYS A 74 -18.13 15.80 -3.86
CA LYS A 74 -17.37 16.68 -4.77
C LYS A 74 -16.11 17.33 -4.21
N SER A 75 -15.65 17.01 -3.00
CA SER A 75 -14.44 17.65 -2.45
C SER A 75 -13.22 17.43 -3.37
N TYR A 76 -13.11 16.23 -3.98
CA TYR A 76 -12.15 15.85 -5.02
C TYR A 76 -12.75 14.74 -5.90
N ALA A 77 -12.12 14.41 -7.04
CA ALA A 77 -12.57 13.29 -7.90
C ALA A 77 -12.53 11.90 -7.20
N SER A 78 -11.78 11.80 -6.10
CA SER A 78 -11.68 10.68 -5.17
C SER A 78 -11.03 11.17 -3.87
N ASN A 79 -11.31 10.50 -2.75
CA ASN A 79 -10.84 10.90 -1.42
C ASN A 79 -9.86 9.87 -0.87
N GLY A 80 -8.75 10.32 -0.31
CA GLY A 80 -7.74 9.44 0.29
C GLY A 80 -8.30 8.61 1.45
N VAL A 81 -8.03 7.30 1.43
CA VAL A 81 -8.45 6.38 2.48
C VAL A 81 -7.31 6.18 3.48
N ASN A 82 -7.58 6.41 4.77
CA ASN A 82 -6.61 6.19 5.84
C ASN A 82 -6.97 5.02 6.77
N SER A 83 -7.40 3.92 6.17
CA SER A 83 -7.73 2.69 6.87
C SER A 83 -7.27 1.51 6.01
N THR A 84 -6.91 0.41 6.67
CA THR A 84 -6.77 -0.89 5.99
C THR A 84 -8.10 -1.61 6.09
N LEU A 85 -8.57 -2.16 4.99
CA LEU A 85 -9.77 -2.98 4.97
C LEU A 85 -9.37 -4.46 4.96
N SER A 86 -10.23 -5.33 5.50
CA SER A 86 -10.09 -6.76 5.31
C SER A 86 -11.40 -7.45 4.99
N ILE A 87 -11.30 -8.52 4.20
CA ILE A 87 -12.42 -9.40 3.82
C ILE A 87 -11.98 -10.84 4.08
N ASP A 88 -12.87 -11.62 4.70
CA ASP A 88 -12.70 -13.05 4.92
C ASP A 88 -12.94 -13.79 3.60
N ILE A 89 -11.91 -14.46 3.09
CA ILE A 89 -11.97 -15.23 1.84
C ILE A 89 -12.15 -16.73 2.09
N SER A 90 -12.24 -17.18 3.34
CA SER A 90 -12.65 -18.56 3.67
C SER A 90 -14.14 -18.80 3.46
N LYS A 91 -14.92 -17.73 3.29
CA LYS A 91 -16.37 -17.76 3.09
C LYS A 91 -16.73 -17.20 1.72
N SER A 92 -17.75 -17.78 1.10
CA SER A 92 -18.36 -17.20 -0.10
C SER A 92 -19.19 -15.97 0.27
N TRP A 93 -19.15 -14.95 -0.59
CA TRP A 93 -19.92 -13.72 -0.44
C TRP A 93 -20.30 -13.16 -1.81
N SER A 94 -21.35 -12.33 -1.83
CA SER A 94 -21.73 -11.50 -2.97
C SER A 94 -21.24 -10.05 -2.74
N ALA A 95 -21.19 -9.24 -3.81
CA ALA A 95 -20.79 -7.84 -3.69
C ALA A 95 -21.70 -7.02 -2.76
N SER A 96 -22.96 -7.43 -2.58
CA SER A 96 -23.93 -6.79 -1.70
C SER A 96 -23.84 -7.22 -0.23
N GLU A 97 -23.25 -8.39 0.04
CA GLU A 97 -23.28 -9.04 1.37
C GLU A 97 -21.87 -9.19 1.98
N VAL A 98 -20.84 -8.79 1.25
CA VAL A 98 -19.45 -8.88 1.72
C VAL A 98 -19.26 -8.08 3.01
N ALA A 99 -18.84 -8.78 4.06
CA ALA A 99 -18.45 -8.14 5.30
C ALA A 99 -17.05 -7.55 5.16
N ILE A 100 -16.96 -6.22 5.23
CA ILE A 100 -15.68 -5.50 5.16
C ILE A 100 -15.36 -4.97 6.56
N LYS A 101 -14.24 -5.41 7.13
CA LYS A 101 -13.75 -4.90 8.40
C LYS A 101 -12.81 -3.72 8.14
N GLU A 102 -13.07 -2.60 8.80
CA GLU A 102 -12.20 -1.43 8.76
C GLU A 102 -11.21 -1.49 9.94
N ILE A 103 -9.93 -1.26 9.64
CA ILE A 103 -8.84 -1.27 10.60
C ILE A 103 -8.17 0.10 10.56
N SER A 104 -8.13 0.77 11.71
CA SER A 104 -7.54 2.10 11.84
C SER A 104 -6.06 2.08 11.47
N LYS A 105 -5.63 3.04 10.67
CA LYS A 105 -4.24 3.21 10.27
C LYS A 105 -3.64 4.44 10.93
N GLU A 106 -2.50 4.25 11.60
CA GLU A 106 -1.75 5.37 12.19
C GLU A 106 -0.85 6.10 11.18
N SER A 107 -0.52 5.44 10.07
CA SER A 107 0.20 6.10 8.98
C SER A 107 -0.71 7.04 8.21
N GLN A 108 -0.12 7.90 7.38
CA GLN A 108 -0.87 8.83 6.54
C GLN A 108 -1.54 8.11 5.36
N ALA A 109 -2.63 8.69 4.85
CA ALA A 109 -3.28 8.22 3.64
C ALA A 109 -2.31 8.26 2.45
N ARG A 110 -2.23 7.16 1.71
CA ARG A 110 -1.32 7.00 0.57
C ARG A 110 -1.98 6.24 -0.56
N SER A 111 -1.67 6.67 -1.78
CA SER A 111 -2.09 6.03 -3.03
C SER A 111 -0.89 5.36 -3.70
N GLY A 112 -1.08 4.14 -4.22
CA GLY A 112 -0.11 3.47 -5.09
C GLY A 112 1.18 3.00 -4.42
N GLN A 113 1.26 3.04 -3.09
CA GLN A 113 2.36 2.47 -2.29
C GLN A 113 2.57 0.97 -2.56
N ALA A 114 3.70 0.41 -2.13
CA ALA A 114 3.90 -1.03 -2.01
C ALA A 114 3.11 -1.55 -0.82
N LEU A 115 2.67 -2.80 -0.90
CA LEU A 115 2.20 -3.56 0.25
C LEU A 115 2.98 -4.87 0.27
N TRP A 116 4.13 -4.84 0.95
CA TRP A 116 4.99 -6.01 1.04
C TRP A 116 4.47 -6.95 2.12
N LYS A 117 4.45 -8.25 1.84
CA LYS A 117 3.93 -9.27 2.76
C LYS A 117 5.02 -10.24 3.20
N ASN A 118 4.92 -10.70 4.45
CA ASN A 118 5.58 -11.89 4.94
C ASN A 118 4.51 -12.84 5.47
N GLU A 119 4.32 -13.96 4.77
CA GLU A 119 3.30 -14.96 5.12
C GLU A 119 3.67 -15.74 6.38
N ALA A 120 4.96 -15.99 6.63
CA ALA A 120 5.41 -16.74 7.79
C ALA A 120 5.14 -16.00 9.11
N THR A 121 5.17 -14.66 9.09
CA THR A 121 4.93 -13.82 10.26
C THR A 121 3.59 -13.10 10.22
N ASN A 122 2.74 -13.34 9.22
CA ASN A 122 1.48 -12.63 8.99
C ASN A 122 1.64 -11.09 9.11
N THR A 123 2.65 -10.56 8.44
CA THR A 123 3.05 -9.14 8.57
C THR A 123 3.02 -8.43 7.22
N LEU A 124 2.61 -7.15 7.21
CA LEU A 124 2.70 -6.29 6.04
C LEU A 124 3.59 -5.07 6.31
N TRP A 125 4.24 -4.56 5.27
CA TRP A 125 4.97 -3.29 5.27
C TRP A 125 4.54 -2.43 4.09
N ILE A 126 4.67 -1.11 4.23
CA ILE A 126 4.36 -0.15 3.17
C ILE A 126 5.58 0.71 2.82
N TRP A 127 5.70 1.02 1.53
CA TRP A 127 6.74 1.90 0.99
C TRP A 127 6.25 2.65 -0.25
N GLY A 128 6.85 3.80 -0.58
CA GLY A 128 6.52 4.49 -1.83
C GLY A 128 5.12 5.12 -1.84
N GLY A 129 4.62 5.36 -3.05
CA GLY A 129 3.31 5.96 -3.29
C GLY A 129 3.29 7.48 -3.09
N HIS A 130 2.13 8.07 -3.37
CA HIS A 130 1.90 9.51 -3.30
C HIS A 130 0.86 9.89 -2.26
N SER A 131 0.91 11.15 -1.81
CA SER A 131 -0.12 11.76 -0.97
C SER A 131 -1.36 12.04 -1.83
N PRO A 132 -2.55 11.54 -1.46
CA PRO A 132 -3.81 12.00 -2.05
C PRO A 132 -3.98 13.51 -1.91
N ASN A 133 -4.90 14.09 -2.68
CA ASN A 133 -5.21 15.52 -2.57
C ASN A 133 -5.55 15.91 -1.12
N GLY A 134 -4.92 17.00 -0.65
CA GLY A 134 -5.10 17.52 0.71
C GLY A 134 -4.36 16.74 1.80
N ALA A 135 -3.78 15.57 1.52
CA ALA A 135 -3.01 14.83 2.50
C ALA A 135 -1.61 15.45 2.72
N PRO A 136 -1.09 15.45 3.98
CA PRO A 136 0.25 15.95 4.27
C PRO A 136 1.35 15.24 3.48
N ARG A 137 2.43 15.98 3.21
CA ARG A 137 3.66 15.45 2.61
C ARG A 137 4.72 15.40 3.69
N GLU A 138 5.00 14.19 4.14
CA GLU A 138 5.93 13.95 5.23
C GLU A 138 7.16 13.17 4.76
N ASN A 139 8.22 13.27 5.57
CA ASN A 139 9.41 12.44 5.44
C ASN A 139 9.05 10.94 5.45
N PRO A 140 9.89 10.08 4.86
CA PRO A 140 9.73 8.64 4.96
C PRO A 140 9.64 8.17 6.42
N ALA A 141 8.73 7.23 6.67
CA ALA A 141 8.58 6.50 7.92
C ALA A 141 8.32 5.03 7.57
N SER A 142 8.99 4.12 8.26
CA SER A 142 8.77 2.69 8.11
C SER A 142 7.55 2.28 8.93
N TRP A 143 6.62 1.58 8.31
CA TRP A 143 5.37 1.15 8.94
C TRP A 143 5.18 -0.33 8.74
N LYS A 144 4.77 -0.99 9.82
CA LYS A 144 4.54 -2.43 9.90
C LYS A 144 3.13 -2.69 10.40
N PHE A 145 2.43 -3.62 9.77
CA PHE A 145 1.15 -4.14 10.20
C PHE A 145 1.29 -5.59 10.65
N GLU A 146 0.85 -5.90 11.86
CA GLU A 146 0.81 -7.27 12.38
C GLU A 146 -0.64 -7.75 12.39
N ALA A 147 -0.97 -8.72 11.54
CA ALA A 147 -2.30 -9.29 11.47
C ALA A 147 -2.59 -10.18 12.69
N ASP A 148 -3.83 -10.16 13.18
CA ASP A 148 -4.27 -10.95 14.34
C ASP A 148 -4.80 -12.35 13.99
N GLY A 149 -4.77 -12.72 12.69
CA GLY A 149 -5.34 -13.97 12.17
C GLY A 149 -6.87 -14.02 12.15
N LYS A 150 -7.56 -12.92 12.45
CA LYS A 150 -9.03 -12.78 12.52
C LYS A 150 -9.52 -11.60 11.69
N GLY A 151 -8.78 -11.31 10.61
CA GLY A 151 -9.01 -10.16 9.73
C GLY A 151 -8.74 -8.80 10.39
N GLY A 152 -8.26 -8.73 11.63
CA GLY A 152 -7.78 -7.50 12.24
C GLY A 152 -6.26 -7.41 12.21
N GLY A 153 -5.73 -6.52 13.03
CA GLY A 153 -4.31 -6.33 13.25
C GLY A 153 -3.99 -4.92 13.74
N LYS A 154 -2.70 -4.61 13.86
CA LYS A 154 -2.22 -3.33 14.37
C LYS A 154 -1.10 -2.76 13.51
N TRP A 155 -1.22 -1.49 13.15
CA TRP A 155 -0.13 -0.71 12.57
C TRP A 155 0.80 -0.18 13.67
N SER A 156 2.09 -0.17 13.39
CA SER A 156 3.10 0.42 14.25
C SER A 156 4.23 1.03 13.41
N LYS A 157 4.80 2.13 13.90
CA LYS A 157 6.06 2.66 13.34
C LYS A 157 7.18 1.71 13.69
N GLU A 158 8.03 1.43 12.71
CA GLU A 158 9.25 0.68 12.93
C GLU A 158 10.46 1.60 12.83
N THR A 159 11.44 1.40 13.70
CA THR A 159 12.75 2.03 13.59
C THR A 159 13.62 1.21 12.63
N PRO A 160 14.04 1.78 11.49
CA PRO A 160 15.00 1.13 10.60
C PRO A 160 16.32 0.85 11.31
N ALA A 161 17.00 -0.24 10.94
CA ALA A 161 18.34 -0.54 11.48
C ALA A 161 19.41 0.47 11.03
N ASN A 162 19.16 1.17 9.91
CA ASN A 162 20.01 2.21 9.36
C ASN A 162 19.23 3.53 9.17
N PRO A 163 18.86 4.22 10.27
CA PRO A 163 17.92 5.33 10.23
C PRO A 163 18.42 6.54 9.43
N THR A 164 19.73 6.84 9.45
CA THR A 164 20.31 7.92 8.64
C THR A 164 20.14 7.65 7.15
N PHE A 165 20.48 6.44 6.70
CA PHE A 165 20.30 6.05 5.31
C PHE A 165 18.82 6.09 4.90
N PHE A 166 17.93 5.59 5.76
CA PHE A 166 16.49 5.60 5.49
C PHE A 166 15.93 7.02 5.35
N ALA A 167 16.41 7.97 6.16
CA ALA A 167 15.98 9.37 6.10
C ALA A 167 16.32 10.04 4.75
N ASP A 168 17.39 9.59 4.09
CA ASP A 168 17.85 10.11 2.79
C ASP A 168 17.17 9.44 1.59
N LEU A 169 16.38 8.38 1.80
CA LEU A 169 15.68 7.70 0.73
C LEU A 169 14.62 8.61 0.10
N LYS A 170 14.70 8.78 -1.22
CA LYS A 170 13.67 9.48 -2.00
C LYS A 170 12.49 8.54 -2.20
N ARG A 171 11.29 8.99 -1.79
CA ARG A 171 10.06 8.25 -2.06
C ARG A 171 9.65 8.43 -3.52
N SER A 172 9.33 7.34 -4.20
CA SER A 172 8.72 7.38 -5.53
C SER A 172 7.32 6.75 -5.56
N GLU A 173 6.59 7.04 -6.62
CA GLU A 173 5.30 6.45 -6.96
C GLU A 173 5.39 5.67 -8.26
N GLU A 174 4.40 4.81 -8.52
CA GLU A 174 4.31 3.97 -9.72
C GLU A 174 5.57 3.10 -9.97
N GLY A 175 6.34 2.78 -8.93
CA GLY A 175 7.37 1.75 -9.02
C GLY A 175 6.73 0.36 -9.08
N ALA A 176 7.42 -0.57 -9.75
CA ALA A 176 7.06 -1.98 -9.65
C ALA A 176 7.53 -2.49 -8.27
N PHE A 177 6.77 -3.39 -7.64
CA PHE A 177 7.15 -3.89 -6.31
C PHE A 177 6.76 -5.35 -6.14
N VAL A 178 7.49 -6.04 -5.27
CA VAL A 178 7.27 -7.45 -4.97
C VAL A 178 7.77 -7.78 -3.57
N SER A 179 7.25 -8.85 -2.97
CA SER A 179 7.79 -9.44 -1.74
C SER A 179 8.40 -10.80 -2.04
N THR A 180 9.54 -11.08 -1.43
CA THR A 180 10.11 -12.42 -1.28
C THR A 180 9.88 -12.88 0.17
N PRO A 181 10.28 -14.11 0.57
CA PRO A 181 10.04 -14.60 1.93
C PRO A 181 10.65 -13.73 3.05
N ASP A 182 11.70 -12.95 2.77
CA ASP A 182 12.41 -12.14 3.78
C ASP A 182 12.68 -10.68 3.33
N ALA A 183 12.19 -10.25 2.17
CA ALA A 183 12.45 -8.89 1.70
C ALA A 183 11.33 -8.30 0.84
N GLY A 184 11.23 -6.97 0.89
CA GLY A 184 10.44 -6.17 -0.03
C GLY A 184 11.34 -5.49 -1.04
N PHE A 185 10.93 -5.47 -2.31
CA PHE A 185 11.63 -4.80 -3.39
C PHE A 185 10.73 -3.76 -4.05
N TRP A 186 11.31 -2.62 -4.41
CA TRP A 186 10.69 -1.53 -5.16
C TRP A 186 11.62 -1.07 -6.27
N PHE A 187 11.17 -1.16 -7.52
CA PHE A 187 11.92 -0.83 -8.72
C PHE A 187 11.44 0.50 -9.28
N GLY A 188 12.35 1.45 -9.34
CA GLY A 188 12.17 2.73 -10.01
C GLY A 188 11.03 3.61 -9.46
N GLY A 189 10.17 4.07 -10.37
CA GLY A 189 9.08 5.01 -10.13
C GLY A 189 9.43 6.46 -10.50
N GLY A 190 8.53 7.38 -10.15
CA GLY A 190 8.73 8.83 -10.28
C GLY A 190 8.69 9.50 -8.92
N ALA A 191 9.53 10.52 -8.70
CA ALA A 191 9.42 11.42 -7.56
C ALA A 191 8.82 12.75 -8.02
N SER A 192 7.89 13.28 -7.24
CA SER A 192 7.16 14.51 -7.57
C SER A 192 6.71 15.22 -6.29
N GLY A 193 6.16 16.42 -6.43
CA GLY A 193 5.56 17.15 -5.31
C GLY A 193 4.41 16.41 -4.63
N TRP A 194 4.00 15.25 -5.12
CA TRP A 194 3.04 14.35 -4.48
C TRP A 194 3.69 13.29 -3.60
N THR A 195 4.96 12.94 -3.85
CA THR A 195 5.68 11.89 -3.11
C THR A 195 6.59 12.44 -2.02
N ASN A 196 7.18 13.63 -2.23
CA ASN A 196 8.10 14.29 -1.29
C ASN A 196 7.79 15.78 -1.14
N PRO A 197 8.23 16.44 -0.04
CA PRO A 197 8.26 17.90 0.05
C PRO A 197 9.28 18.51 -0.92
N ASN A 198 8.87 19.51 -1.72
CA ASN A 198 9.73 20.31 -2.61
C ASN A 198 10.62 19.59 -3.65
N PRO A 199 10.27 18.43 -4.25
CA PRO A 199 11.10 17.81 -5.27
C PRO A 199 10.87 18.43 -6.64
N ILE A 200 11.92 18.48 -7.44
CA ILE A 200 11.80 18.63 -8.88
C ILE A 200 11.31 17.29 -9.43
N PRO A 201 10.18 17.22 -10.17
CA PRO A 201 9.68 15.99 -10.76
C PRO A 201 10.77 15.27 -11.56
N GLN A 202 11.01 13.99 -11.28
CA GLN A 202 12.10 13.23 -11.91
C GLN A 202 11.84 11.73 -11.81
N ALA A 203 12.34 10.95 -12.78
CA ALA A 203 12.40 9.51 -12.66
C ALA A 203 13.36 9.11 -11.53
N VAL A 204 12.98 8.10 -10.75
CA VAL A 204 13.85 7.51 -9.73
C VAL A 204 14.43 6.22 -10.31
N PRO A 205 15.75 6.10 -10.46
CA PRO A 205 16.36 4.88 -10.95
C PRO A 205 16.62 3.87 -9.84
N GLY A 206 16.88 2.63 -10.24
CA GLY A 206 17.41 1.59 -9.35
C GLY A 206 16.34 0.90 -8.51
N ILE A 207 16.79 0.33 -7.39
CA ILE A 207 16.03 -0.60 -6.56
C ILE A 207 16.17 -0.21 -5.10
N VAL A 208 15.04 -0.01 -4.43
CA VAL A 208 14.98 0.02 -2.96
C VAL A 208 14.62 -1.37 -2.46
N THR A 209 15.44 -1.90 -1.55
CA THR A 209 15.19 -3.16 -0.86
C THR A 209 15.01 -2.92 0.63
N TYR A 210 14.05 -3.61 1.25
CA TYR A 210 13.90 -3.69 2.70
C TYR A 210 14.03 -5.14 3.13
N ASN A 211 15.00 -5.44 4.00
CA ASN A 211 15.11 -6.77 4.62
C ASN A 211 14.23 -6.81 5.87
N MET A 212 13.30 -7.77 5.91
CA MET A 212 12.27 -7.87 6.94
C MET A 212 12.82 -8.42 8.27
N THR A 213 13.88 -9.22 8.23
CA THR A 213 14.55 -9.77 9.43
C THR A 213 15.44 -8.73 10.11
N THR A 214 16.35 -8.11 9.37
CA THR A 214 17.35 -7.17 9.90
C THR A 214 16.82 -5.75 10.01
N LYS A 215 15.68 -5.45 9.38
CA LYS A 215 15.08 -4.10 9.28
C LYS A 215 15.98 -3.09 8.58
N SER A 216 16.91 -3.57 7.76
CA SER A 216 17.84 -2.72 7.00
C SER A 216 17.25 -2.36 5.64
N TRP A 217 17.41 -1.10 5.27
CA TRP A 217 17.10 -0.61 3.93
C TRP A 217 18.36 -0.56 3.07
N ALA A 218 18.22 -0.82 1.78
CA ALA A 218 19.28 -0.65 0.80
C ALA A 218 18.73 0.04 -0.46
N ASN A 219 19.63 0.72 -1.17
CA ASN A 219 19.33 1.32 -2.46
C ASN A 219 20.47 0.96 -3.42
N GLU A 220 20.12 0.43 -4.57
CA GLU A 220 21.05 -0.07 -5.58
C GLU A 220 20.78 0.64 -6.91
N THR A 221 21.80 1.31 -7.43
CA THR A 221 21.76 1.85 -8.79
C THR A 221 22.13 0.74 -9.77
N THR A 222 21.28 0.53 -10.76
CA THR A 222 21.50 -0.47 -11.82
C THR A 222 20.82 -0.02 -13.09
N ASN A 223 21.37 -0.38 -14.24
CA ASN A 223 20.76 -0.21 -15.57
C ASN A 223 20.38 -1.56 -16.21
N ALA A 224 20.30 -2.63 -15.41
CA ALA A 224 20.08 -3.98 -15.93
C ALA A 224 18.69 -4.17 -16.58
N PHE A 225 17.66 -3.48 -16.11
CA PHE A 225 16.31 -3.59 -16.66
C PHE A 225 15.93 -2.46 -17.63
N SER A 226 16.73 -1.41 -17.75
CA SER A 226 16.54 -0.35 -18.74
C SER A 226 17.80 0.53 -18.81
N GLU A 227 17.97 1.24 -19.92
CA GLU A 227 19.13 2.12 -20.19
C GLU A 227 19.52 3.01 -19.00
N ASN A 228 18.52 3.59 -18.32
CA ASN A 228 18.73 4.50 -17.17
C ASN A 228 18.33 3.89 -15.83
N GLY A 229 18.01 2.59 -15.77
CA GLY A 229 17.53 1.95 -14.54
C GLY A 229 16.17 2.46 -14.08
N THR A 230 15.36 3.01 -14.97
CA THR A 230 14.05 3.59 -14.66
C THR A 230 12.92 2.69 -15.16
N VAL A 231 11.88 2.56 -14.35
CA VAL A 231 10.64 1.89 -14.75
C VAL A 231 9.49 2.55 -14.01
N ASN A 232 8.39 2.78 -14.70
CA ASN A 232 7.22 3.44 -14.14
C ASN A 232 5.94 2.75 -14.64
N GLY A 233 5.08 2.36 -13.70
CA GLY A 233 3.89 1.55 -13.94
C GLY A 233 4.19 0.12 -14.43
N GLY A 234 5.39 -0.40 -14.15
CA GLY A 234 5.72 -1.81 -14.40
C GLY A 234 5.14 -2.73 -13.32
N SER A 235 5.33 -4.03 -13.51
CA SER A 235 4.97 -5.04 -12.51
C SER A 235 6.16 -5.94 -12.17
N ALA A 236 6.22 -6.37 -10.91
CA ALA A 236 7.22 -7.32 -10.43
C ALA A 236 6.54 -8.51 -9.75
N ILE A 237 7.00 -9.72 -10.03
CA ILE A 237 6.47 -10.97 -9.47
C ILE A 237 7.63 -11.85 -9.00
N TYR A 238 7.48 -12.46 -7.83
CA TYR A 238 8.44 -13.40 -7.29
C TYR A 238 8.02 -14.81 -7.67
N ILE A 239 8.95 -15.54 -8.28
CA ILE A 239 8.82 -16.92 -8.77
C ILE A 239 9.65 -17.78 -7.82
N PRO A 240 9.04 -18.41 -6.80
CA PRO A 240 9.78 -19.13 -5.76
C PRO A 240 10.43 -20.43 -6.27
N THR A 241 9.97 -20.96 -7.41
CA THR A 241 10.36 -22.29 -7.91
C THR A 241 11.58 -22.28 -8.82
N PHE A 242 12.06 -21.10 -9.25
CA PHE A 242 13.17 -20.99 -10.21
C PHE A 242 14.47 -20.63 -9.52
N GLY A 243 15.48 -21.50 -9.67
CA GLY A 243 16.76 -21.34 -8.97
C GLY A 243 16.66 -21.58 -7.46
N PRO A 244 17.79 -21.59 -6.74
CA PRO A 244 17.80 -21.86 -5.30
C PRO A 244 17.19 -20.74 -4.45
N ASN A 245 17.11 -19.53 -4.98
CA ASN A 245 16.64 -18.33 -4.26
C ASN A 245 15.24 -17.86 -4.71
N GLY A 246 14.66 -18.52 -5.72
CA GLY A 246 13.61 -17.93 -6.54
C GLY A 246 14.13 -16.79 -7.42
N LEU A 247 13.32 -16.35 -8.38
CA LEU A 247 13.63 -15.21 -9.24
C LEU A 247 12.53 -14.15 -9.16
N ILE A 248 12.89 -12.88 -9.20
CA ILE A 248 11.95 -11.79 -9.43
C ILE A 248 11.90 -11.51 -10.92
N THR A 249 10.73 -11.58 -11.54
CA THR A 249 10.54 -11.04 -12.89
C THR A 249 10.06 -9.59 -12.81
N LEU A 250 10.59 -8.73 -13.68
CA LEU A 250 10.19 -7.34 -13.86
C LEU A 250 9.73 -7.15 -15.31
N MET A 251 8.51 -6.64 -15.49
CA MET A 251 7.86 -6.62 -16.81
C MET A 251 7.04 -5.34 -17.00
N GLY A 252 6.98 -4.88 -18.24
CA GLY A 252 6.17 -3.73 -18.61
C GLY A 252 6.62 -2.43 -17.95
N GLY A 253 5.89 -1.35 -18.24
CA GLY A 253 6.21 -0.04 -17.73
C GLY A 253 6.94 0.84 -18.73
N SER A 254 6.80 2.14 -18.54
CA SER A 254 7.53 3.14 -19.30
C SER A 254 8.91 3.40 -18.68
N THR A 255 9.90 3.66 -19.51
CA THR A 255 11.24 4.10 -19.08
C THR A 255 11.44 5.57 -19.43
N SER A 256 12.29 6.25 -18.67
CA SER A 256 12.57 7.67 -18.80
C SER A 256 14.07 7.95 -18.67
N ALA A 257 14.54 9.05 -19.24
CA ALA A 257 15.84 9.58 -18.88
C ALA A 257 15.77 10.24 -17.49
N LEU A 258 16.94 10.58 -16.95
CA LEU A 258 17.08 11.16 -15.62
C LEU A 258 16.92 12.68 -15.61
N GLU A 259 16.54 13.29 -16.73
CA GLU A 259 16.38 14.74 -16.79
C GLU A 259 15.21 15.22 -15.92
N PRO A 260 15.37 16.32 -15.15
CA PRO A 260 14.28 16.87 -14.37
C PRO A 260 13.13 17.37 -15.26
N ASN A 261 11.90 17.24 -14.76
CA ASN A 261 10.65 17.62 -15.44
C ASN A 261 10.38 16.90 -16.76
N GLN A 262 11.04 15.77 -17.00
CA GLN A 262 10.73 14.94 -18.16
C GLN A 262 9.29 14.42 -18.09
N LYS A 263 8.45 14.84 -19.03
CA LYS A 263 7.03 14.47 -19.10
C LYS A 263 6.76 13.25 -19.96
N THR A 264 7.64 12.99 -20.93
CA THR A 264 7.45 11.93 -21.92
C THR A 264 8.42 10.79 -21.64
N PRO A 265 7.94 9.54 -21.59
CA PRO A 265 8.80 8.37 -21.59
C PRO A 265 9.78 8.38 -22.77
N THR A 266 11.00 7.90 -22.55
CA THR A 266 12.00 7.68 -23.61
C THR A 266 11.95 6.25 -24.16
N GLY A 267 11.24 5.35 -23.50
CA GLY A 267 11.09 3.98 -23.95
C GLY A 267 10.12 3.15 -23.10
N TRP A 268 10.22 1.84 -23.27
CA TRP A 268 9.38 0.85 -22.61
C TRP A 268 10.21 -0.36 -22.21
N LEU A 269 9.91 -0.92 -21.06
CA LEU A 269 10.28 -2.30 -20.76
C LEU A 269 9.24 -3.19 -21.44
N ASP A 270 9.52 -3.59 -22.67
CA ASP A 270 8.56 -4.35 -23.47
C ASP A 270 8.42 -5.81 -23.02
N PHE A 271 7.39 -6.49 -23.53
CA PHE A 271 7.16 -7.91 -23.22
C PHE A 271 7.89 -8.85 -24.17
N ASN A 272 8.70 -8.36 -25.11
CA ASN A 272 9.48 -9.22 -25.99
C ASN A 272 10.73 -9.77 -25.27
N ASN A 273 11.22 -9.04 -24.27
CA ASN A 273 12.37 -9.44 -23.46
C ASN A 273 12.07 -9.31 -21.97
N LEU A 274 11.71 -10.40 -21.31
CA LEU A 274 11.44 -10.39 -19.87
C LEU A 274 12.75 -10.30 -19.10
N THR A 275 12.75 -9.50 -18.04
CA THR A 275 13.89 -9.34 -17.14
C THR A 275 13.66 -10.13 -15.87
N PHE A 276 14.71 -10.82 -15.41
CA PHE A 276 14.72 -11.57 -14.16
C PHE A 276 15.89 -11.14 -13.29
N PHE A 277 15.70 -11.26 -11.98
CA PHE A 277 16.64 -10.84 -10.96
C PHE A 277 16.66 -11.85 -9.82
N ASP A 278 17.85 -12.37 -9.48
CA ASP A 278 18.03 -13.19 -8.28
C ASP A 278 18.12 -12.27 -7.05
N PRO A 279 17.17 -12.34 -6.10
CA PRO A 279 17.11 -11.42 -4.96
C PRO A 279 18.26 -11.57 -3.97
N ILE A 280 19.03 -12.67 -4.04
CA ILE A 280 20.13 -13.01 -3.13
C ILE A 280 21.48 -12.77 -3.80
N THR A 281 21.73 -13.38 -4.96
CA THR A 281 23.03 -13.22 -5.64
C THR A 281 23.16 -11.87 -6.35
N ARG A 282 22.02 -11.19 -6.59
CA ARG A 282 21.93 -9.93 -7.34
C ARG A 282 22.23 -10.08 -8.84
N ASP A 283 22.20 -11.30 -9.35
CA ASP A 283 22.39 -11.57 -10.77
C ASP A 283 21.14 -11.23 -11.60
N TRP A 284 21.38 -10.82 -12.84
CA TRP A 284 20.35 -10.45 -13.80
C TRP A 284 20.32 -11.41 -14.97
N TYR A 285 19.11 -11.73 -15.43
CA TYR A 285 18.87 -12.62 -16.56
C TYR A 285 17.80 -12.03 -17.46
N TRP A 286 17.85 -12.39 -18.74
CA TRP A 286 16.88 -11.94 -19.74
C TRP A 286 16.42 -13.10 -20.59
N GLN A 287 15.14 -13.11 -20.92
CA GLN A 287 14.55 -14.12 -21.78
C GLN A 287 13.73 -13.47 -22.88
N GLN A 288 14.08 -13.78 -24.12
CA GLN A 288 13.24 -13.47 -25.26
C GLN A 288 11.95 -14.29 -25.17
N THR A 289 10.80 -13.62 -25.15
CA THR A 289 9.52 -14.31 -25.22
C THR A 289 9.31 -14.90 -26.61
N THR A 290 8.59 -16.01 -26.66
CA THR A 290 8.15 -16.61 -27.93
C THR A 290 6.63 -16.54 -28.03
N GLY A 291 6.09 -16.60 -29.24
CA GLY A 291 4.65 -16.46 -29.48
C GLY A 291 4.19 -15.00 -29.48
N ASN A 292 2.96 -14.76 -29.00
CA ASN A 292 2.30 -13.46 -29.08
C ASN A 292 2.51 -12.65 -27.79
N ALA A 293 3.62 -11.93 -27.71
CA ALA A 293 3.87 -11.01 -26.60
C ALA A 293 2.86 -9.84 -26.61
N PRO A 294 2.36 -9.40 -25.43
CA PRO A 294 1.56 -8.18 -25.35
C PRO A 294 2.31 -6.94 -25.86
N THR A 295 1.59 -5.98 -26.43
CA THR A 295 2.19 -4.67 -26.73
C THR A 295 2.64 -3.96 -25.46
N ALA A 296 3.67 -3.12 -25.58
CA ALA A 296 4.19 -2.30 -24.49
C ALA A 296 3.07 -1.51 -23.79
N ARG A 297 3.04 -1.58 -22.46
CA ARG A 297 2.00 -0.98 -21.60
C ARG A 297 2.51 -0.78 -20.18
N ARG A 298 1.81 0.06 -19.42
CA ARG A 298 2.04 0.33 -18.00
C ARG A 298 0.73 0.39 -17.23
N GLY A 299 0.77 0.26 -15.90
CA GLY A 299 -0.40 0.34 -15.02
C GLY A 299 -1.35 -0.85 -15.15
N PHE A 300 -0.85 -2.00 -15.59
CA PHE A 300 -1.64 -3.23 -15.74
C PHE A 300 -1.63 -4.05 -14.44
N CYS A 301 -2.57 -4.99 -14.34
CA CYS A 301 -2.60 -5.99 -13.28
C CYS A 301 -1.86 -7.25 -13.73
N SER A 302 -1.22 -7.94 -12.80
CA SER A 302 -0.59 -9.23 -13.04
C SER A 302 -0.65 -10.08 -11.78
N VAL A 303 -0.69 -11.40 -11.93
CA VAL A 303 -0.65 -12.37 -10.84
C VAL A 303 0.19 -13.54 -11.29
N GLY A 304 0.98 -14.13 -10.39
CA GLY A 304 1.76 -15.31 -10.69
C GLY A 304 1.15 -16.56 -10.07
N VAL A 305 1.16 -17.68 -10.78
CA VAL A 305 0.67 -18.97 -10.29
C VAL A 305 1.63 -20.08 -10.71
N ASN A 306 1.94 -20.98 -9.78
CA ASN A 306 2.68 -22.19 -10.11
C ASN A 306 1.86 -23.06 -11.08
N GLY A 307 2.45 -23.36 -12.23
CA GLY A 307 1.87 -24.28 -13.20
C GLY A 307 2.23 -25.74 -12.90
N THR A 308 1.72 -26.64 -13.75
CA THR A 308 2.10 -28.04 -13.72
C THR A 308 3.50 -28.24 -14.32
N ASN A 309 4.19 -29.32 -13.95
CA ASN A 309 5.50 -29.69 -14.53
C ASN A 309 6.61 -28.65 -14.30
N GLY A 310 6.53 -27.88 -13.21
CA GLY A 310 7.56 -26.91 -12.86
C GLY A 310 7.54 -25.64 -13.72
N THR A 311 6.42 -25.32 -14.38
CA THR A 311 6.22 -24.02 -15.02
C THR A 311 5.71 -22.98 -14.02
N TYR A 312 5.76 -21.70 -14.44
CA TYR A 312 5.17 -20.60 -13.71
C TYR A 312 4.41 -19.72 -14.69
N GLU A 313 3.13 -19.49 -14.42
CA GLU A 313 2.24 -18.68 -15.25
C GLU A 313 2.11 -17.28 -14.65
N VAL A 314 2.04 -16.26 -15.52
CA VAL A 314 1.93 -14.84 -15.15
C VAL A 314 0.82 -14.17 -15.97
#